data_AF-A0A1C3ND65-F1
#
_entry.id   AF-A0A1C3ND65-F1
#
_cell.length_a   1.000
_cell.length_b   1.000
_cell.length_c   1.000
_cell.angle_alpha   90.00
_cell.angle_beta   90.00
_cell.angle_gamma   90.00
#
_symmetry.space_group_name_H-M   'P 1'
#
loop_
_entity.id
_entity.type
_entity.pdbx_description
1 polymer ?
#
loop_
_entity_poly.entity_id
_entity_poly.type
_entity_poly.pdbx_seq_one_letter_code
_entity_poly.pdbx_strand_id
1 'polypeptide(L)'
;MHLSHTAPRRLLATAAALLLGAGLVTTTATPAAAATVGYVRLAHLSPDTPSVDVYLAAPGGAEPQVFPGVGYGVVSDYLPLPAGRYAVAMREAGDPASDPPVLTTEVAVSGGEAYTVAGVGRYADLGLRVLHDDLSTPRDGQAKVRVVQASVRAPVLDVAAADGPTIADGVQFATTTDYQLVEPGRWRLRLSGSGGPATHTEVRLTGGAVYSLLVLDAEQGGLTTELRRDAEGGTVVPAGGVDTGAGGVATGARPTYPLLAGGSAVLALAVGLVLLRRRRTTW
;
A
#
# COMPACT_ATOMS: atom_id res chain seq x y z
N MET A 1 59.51 -34.85 33.73
CA MET A 1 59.64 -36.30 33.46
C MET A 1 58.47 -37.02 34.10
N HIS A 2 57.75 -37.82 33.30
CA HIS A 2 56.97 -39.03 33.62
C HIS A 2 55.98 -39.00 34.81
N LEU A 3 54.66 -38.99 34.58
CA LEU A 3 53.75 -40.06 34.09
C LEU A 3 53.08 -40.85 35.23
N SER A 4 51.79 -40.53 35.42
CA SER A 4 50.63 -41.44 35.28
C SER A 4 50.21 -42.48 36.34
N HIS A 5 48.87 -42.56 36.48
CA HIS A 5 48.01 -43.69 36.90
C HIS A 5 47.92 -43.99 38.42
N THR A 6 46.80 -44.33 39.07
CA THR A 6 45.39 -44.61 38.71
C THR A 6 44.52 -44.70 39.98
N ALA A 7 43.24 -44.31 39.84
CA ALA A 7 41.98 -44.65 40.56
C ALA A 7 41.96 -45.91 41.50
N PRO A 8 41.00 -46.09 42.46
CA PRO A 8 39.55 -45.88 42.22
C PRO A 8 38.58 -45.51 43.39
N ARG A 9 37.49 -44.86 42.93
CA ARG A 9 36.06 -44.97 43.27
C ARG A 9 35.63 -45.77 44.52
N ARG A 10 34.82 -45.11 45.37
CA ARG A 10 33.56 -45.70 45.89
C ARG A 10 32.43 -44.67 45.88
N LEU A 11 31.30 -45.12 45.36
CA LEU A 11 30.01 -44.44 45.22
C LEU A 11 29.39 -44.11 46.58
N LEU A 12 28.58 -43.05 46.64
CA LEU A 12 27.30 -43.02 47.33
C LEU A 12 26.45 -41.89 46.76
N ALA A 13 25.21 -42.24 46.39
CA ALA A 13 24.24 -41.41 45.70
C ALA A 13 23.37 -40.61 46.68
N THR A 14 23.04 -39.35 46.34
CA THR A 14 21.81 -38.69 46.79
C THR A 14 21.39 -37.55 45.84
N ALA A 15 20.26 -37.81 45.18
CA ALA A 15 19.17 -36.96 44.71
C ALA A 15 19.24 -35.41 44.63
N ALA A 16 18.84 -34.93 43.45
CA ALA A 16 17.78 -33.93 43.17
C ALA A 16 17.96 -32.46 43.59
N ALA A 17 18.18 -31.58 42.60
CA ALA A 17 17.15 -30.70 42.00
C ALA A 17 17.84 -29.51 41.30
N LEU A 18 18.02 -29.62 39.99
CA LEU A 18 18.52 -28.55 39.13
C LEU A 18 17.32 -27.71 38.67
N LEU A 19 17.06 -26.56 39.29
CA LEU A 19 16.11 -25.56 38.79
C LEU A 19 16.86 -24.57 37.89
N LEU A 20 17.08 -24.95 36.63
CA LEU A 20 17.39 -24.01 35.56
C LEU A 20 16.06 -23.56 34.94
N GLY A 21 15.51 -22.46 35.46
CA GLY A 21 14.40 -21.78 34.82
C GLY A 21 14.88 -21.10 33.54
N ALA A 22 14.76 -21.78 32.41
CA ALA A 22 14.83 -21.14 31.10
C ALA A 22 13.55 -20.33 30.90
N GLY A 23 13.64 -19.00 31.09
CA GLY A 23 12.58 -18.07 30.74
C GLY A 23 12.38 -18.07 29.23
N LEU A 24 11.45 -18.87 28.74
CA LEU A 24 11.02 -18.83 27.35
C LEU A 24 10.19 -17.55 27.15
N VAL A 25 10.82 -16.50 26.63
CA VAL A 25 10.11 -15.30 26.19
C VAL A 25 9.40 -15.67 24.88
N THR A 26 8.15 -16.10 24.98
CA THR A 26 7.28 -16.26 23.81
C THR A 26 6.81 -14.87 23.40
N THR A 27 7.48 -14.27 22.42
CA THR A 27 6.94 -13.11 21.70
C THR A 27 5.69 -13.58 20.96
N THR A 28 4.51 -13.33 21.51
CA THR A 28 3.26 -13.50 20.78
C THR A 28 3.23 -12.45 19.69
N ALA A 29 3.53 -12.85 18.45
CA ALA A 29 3.27 -12.01 17.30
C ALA A 29 1.77 -11.70 17.28
N THR A 30 1.41 -10.44 17.50
CA THR A 30 0.05 -9.95 17.27
C THR A 30 -0.28 -10.21 15.80
N PRO A 31 -1.38 -10.94 15.48
CA PRO A 31 -1.78 -11.09 14.09
C PRO A 31 -1.98 -9.70 13.50
N ALA A 32 -1.33 -9.42 12.37
CA ALA A 32 -1.60 -8.21 11.61
C ALA A 32 -3.10 -8.25 11.25
N ALA A 33 -3.87 -7.29 11.77
CA ALA A 33 -5.26 -7.15 11.36
C ALA A 33 -5.27 -6.92 9.85
N ALA A 34 -5.90 -7.83 9.09
CA ALA A 34 -6.10 -7.61 7.67
C ALA A 34 -6.82 -6.27 7.52
N ALA A 35 -6.24 -5.36 6.74
CA ALA A 35 -6.91 -4.10 6.44
C ALA A 35 -8.30 -4.42 5.90
N THR A 36 -9.33 -3.78 6.44
CA THR A 36 -10.73 -4.02 6.03
C THR A 36 -11.16 -3.06 4.92
N VAL A 37 -10.30 -2.10 4.58
CA VAL A 37 -10.53 -1.01 3.64
C VAL A 37 -9.50 -1.09 2.53
N GLY A 38 -9.94 -1.05 1.28
CA GLY A 38 -9.10 -0.76 0.12
C GLY A 38 -9.46 0.59 -0.50
N TYR A 39 -8.83 0.94 -1.60
CA TYR A 39 -8.97 2.26 -2.22
C TYR A 39 -9.28 2.17 -3.70
N VAL A 40 -10.21 2.99 -4.17
CA VAL A 40 -10.53 3.11 -5.59
C VAL A 40 -10.51 4.57 -6.00
N ARG A 41 -9.88 4.88 -7.14
CA ARG A 41 -10.07 6.17 -7.83
C ARG A 41 -10.50 5.95 -9.26
N LEU A 42 -11.01 7.00 -9.88
CA LEU A 42 -11.40 7.02 -11.28
C LEU A 42 -10.45 7.89 -12.09
N ALA A 43 -10.24 7.54 -13.36
CA ALA A 43 -9.52 8.37 -14.31
C ALA A 43 -10.24 8.37 -15.67
N HIS A 44 -10.42 9.55 -16.27
CA HIS A 44 -10.90 9.64 -17.65
C HIS A 44 -9.74 9.99 -18.58
N LEU A 45 -9.34 9.01 -19.38
CA LEU A 45 -8.11 9.00 -20.19
C LEU A 45 -8.42 8.77 -21.67
N SER A 46 -9.67 8.99 -22.09
CA SER A 46 -10.06 8.99 -23.50
C SER A 46 -10.17 10.44 -24.02
N PRO A 47 -9.29 10.88 -24.94
CA PRO A 47 -9.15 12.28 -25.33
C PRO A 47 -10.33 12.85 -26.12
N ASP A 48 -11.06 12.01 -26.84
CA ASP A 48 -12.17 12.38 -27.73
C ASP A 48 -13.54 11.94 -27.19
N THR A 49 -13.58 11.38 -25.98
CA THR A 49 -14.83 11.07 -25.29
C THR A 49 -15.32 12.29 -24.51
N PRO A 50 -16.59 12.71 -24.66
CA PRO A 50 -17.19 13.76 -23.84
C PRO A 50 -17.07 13.49 -22.33
N SER A 51 -17.39 14.49 -21.51
CA SER A 51 -17.50 14.26 -20.07
C SER A 51 -18.54 13.20 -19.76
N VAL A 52 -18.28 12.41 -18.72
CA VAL A 52 -19.12 11.29 -18.29
C VAL A 52 -19.48 11.38 -16.83
N ASP A 53 -20.61 10.79 -16.46
CA ASP A 53 -20.96 10.53 -15.07
C ASP A 53 -20.59 9.08 -14.75
N VAL A 54 -19.81 8.88 -13.69
CA VAL A 54 -19.38 7.55 -13.26
C VAL A 54 -20.01 7.20 -11.91
N TYR A 55 -20.58 6.01 -11.85
CA TYR A 55 -21.29 5.48 -10.69
C TYR A 55 -20.53 4.27 -10.16
N LEU A 56 -20.30 4.25 -8.84
CA LEU A 56 -19.68 3.13 -8.14
C LEU A 56 -20.66 2.57 -7.12
N ALA A 57 -21.13 1.35 -7.35
CA ALA A 57 -22.19 0.72 -6.56
C ALA A 57 -21.71 -0.58 -5.91
N ALA A 58 -22.04 -0.78 -4.64
CA ALA A 58 -21.89 -2.07 -3.97
C ALA A 58 -23.10 -2.98 -4.27
N PRO A 59 -22.91 -4.30 -4.47
CA PRO A 59 -24.01 -5.24 -4.62
C PRO A 59 -24.95 -5.21 -3.41
N GLY A 60 -26.25 -5.00 -3.66
CA GLY A 60 -27.27 -4.95 -2.60
C GLY A 60 -27.09 -3.81 -1.58
N GLY A 61 -26.26 -2.81 -1.90
CA GLY A 61 -25.94 -1.68 -1.03
C GLY A 61 -26.89 -0.49 -1.18
N ALA A 62 -26.55 0.60 -0.46
CA ALA A 62 -27.20 1.91 -0.54
C ALA A 62 -26.94 2.62 -1.88
N GLU A 63 -27.30 3.91 -1.96
CA GLU A 63 -27.07 4.78 -3.13
C GLU A 63 -25.61 4.71 -3.62
N PRO A 64 -25.38 4.66 -4.95
CA PRO A 64 -24.03 4.61 -5.52
C PRO A 64 -23.26 5.91 -5.22
N GLN A 65 -21.95 5.79 -5.10
CA GLN A 65 -21.09 6.98 -5.17
C GLN A 65 -21.08 7.49 -6.62
N VAL A 66 -21.35 8.78 -6.80
CA VAL A 66 -21.40 9.42 -8.13
C VAL A 66 -20.25 10.39 -8.30
N PHE A 67 -19.64 10.37 -9.48
CA PHE A 67 -18.60 11.28 -9.94
C PHE A 67 -19.12 11.98 -11.20
N PRO A 68 -19.72 13.17 -11.07
CA PRO A 68 -20.36 13.83 -12.20
C PRO A 68 -19.37 14.60 -13.08
N GLY A 69 -19.64 14.65 -14.38
CA GLY A 69 -18.97 15.53 -15.33
C GLY A 69 -17.47 15.30 -15.48
N VAL A 70 -17.00 14.06 -15.29
CA VAL A 70 -15.58 13.71 -15.36
C VAL A 70 -15.11 13.82 -16.81
N GLY A 71 -14.23 14.79 -17.09
CA GLY A 71 -13.67 15.07 -18.42
C GLY A 71 -12.26 14.48 -18.62
N TYR A 72 -11.75 14.55 -19.85
CA TYR A 72 -10.41 14.02 -20.18
C TYR A 72 -9.30 14.59 -19.28
N GLY A 73 -8.39 13.73 -18.83
CA GLY A 73 -7.30 14.04 -17.91
C GLY A 73 -7.72 14.07 -16.43
N VAL A 74 -9.02 14.10 -16.12
CA VAL A 74 -9.48 14.12 -14.73
C VAL A 74 -9.20 12.79 -14.05
N VAL A 75 -8.51 12.86 -12.91
CA VAL A 75 -8.29 11.75 -11.98
C VAL A 75 -8.86 12.15 -10.62
N SER A 76 -9.76 11.34 -10.07
CA SER A 76 -10.33 11.57 -8.75
C SER A 76 -9.30 11.30 -7.65
N ASP A 77 -9.60 11.77 -6.44
CA ASP A 77 -8.92 11.26 -5.25
C ASP A 77 -9.29 9.78 -5.02
N TYR A 78 -8.48 9.10 -4.21
CA TYR A 78 -8.77 7.75 -3.78
C TYR A 78 -9.89 7.74 -2.74
N LEU A 79 -10.95 7.02 -3.06
CA LEU A 79 -12.07 6.75 -2.18
C LEU A 79 -11.77 5.51 -1.34
N PRO A 80 -11.74 5.60 0.00
CA PRO A 80 -11.69 4.43 0.86
C PRO A 80 -13.00 3.66 0.79
N LEU A 81 -12.91 2.35 0.57
CA LEU A 81 -14.04 1.44 0.45
C LEU A 81 -13.80 0.17 1.27
N PRO A 82 -14.81 -0.38 1.93
CA PRO A 82 -14.74 -1.74 2.46
C PRO A 82 -14.24 -2.73 1.39
N ALA A 83 -13.50 -3.75 1.80
CA ALA A 83 -13.15 -4.84 0.90
C ALA A 83 -14.42 -5.52 0.36
N GLY A 84 -14.48 -5.72 -0.96
CA GLY A 84 -15.69 -6.18 -1.64
C GLY A 84 -15.63 -5.98 -3.15
N ARG A 85 -16.69 -6.38 -3.86
CA ARG A 85 -16.83 -6.13 -5.30
C ARG A 85 -17.72 -4.91 -5.51
N TYR A 86 -17.37 -4.06 -6.47
CA TYR A 86 -18.13 -2.87 -6.79
C TYR A 86 -18.35 -2.80 -8.31
N ALA A 87 -19.60 -2.57 -8.70
CA ALA A 87 -19.93 -2.29 -10.09
C ALA A 87 -19.59 -0.84 -10.40
N VAL A 88 -18.88 -0.63 -11.51
CA VAL A 88 -18.59 0.69 -12.06
C VAL A 88 -19.44 0.84 -13.31
N ALA A 89 -20.21 1.91 -13.39
CA ALA A 89 -21.07 2.21 -14.54
C ALA A 89 -20.79 3.63 -15.02
N MET A 90 -20.49 3.76 -16.31
CA MET A 90 -20.23 5.04 -16.98
C MET A 90 -21.44 5.41 -17.85
N ARG A 91 -21.91 6.65 -17.73
CA ARG A 91 -23.00 7.25 -18.52
C ARG A 91 -22.52 8.55 -19.15
N GLU A 92 -23.21 9.02 -20.19
CA GLU A 92 -23.01 10.38 -20.67
C GLU A 92 -23.34 11.37 -19.53
N ALA A 93 -22.58 12.46 -19.45
CA ALA A 93 -22.78 13.42 -18.37
C ALA A 93 -24.18 14.06 -18.43
N GLY A 94 -24.90 14.00 -17.31
CA GLY A 94 -26.24 14.55 -17.18
C GLY A 94 -27.38 13.59 -17.55
N ASP A 95 -27.07 12.39 -18.05
CA ASP A 95 -28.09 11.37 -18.29
C ASP A 95 -28.71 10.88 -16.97
N PRO A 96 -30.01 10.54 -16.95
CA PRO A 96 -30.65 9.94 -15.78
C PRO A 96 -29.92 8.68 -15.31
N ALA A 97 -29.78 8.50 -13.99
CA ALA A 97 -29.17 7.29 -13.42
C ALA A 97 -29.94 5.99 -13.76
N SER A 98 -31.23 6.11 -14.15
CA SER A 98 -32.07 5.01 -14.65
C SER A 98 -31.68 4.51 -16.03
N ASP A 99 -30.96 5.32 -16.81
CA ASP A 99 -30.63 4.99 -18.18
C ASP A 99 -29.52 3.93 -18.20
N PRO A 100 -29.49 3.08 -19.24
CA PRO A 100 -28.47 2.05 -19.35
C PRO A 100 -27.09 2.69 -19.47
N PRO A 101 -26.08 2.19 -18.72
CA PRO A 101 -24.73 2.70 -18.85
C PRO A 101 -24.12 2.35 -20.21
N VAL A 102 -23.30 3.27 -20.73
CA VAL A 102 -22.53 3.08 -21.97
C VAL A 102 -21.48 2.00 -21.78
N LEU A 103 -20.81 2.01 -20.62
CA LEU A 103 -19.84 1.00 -20.23
C LEU A 103 -20.04 0.58 -18.78
N THR A 104 -19.75 -0.70 -18.52
CA THR A 104 -19.69 -1.23 -17.17
C THR A 104 -18.44 -2.06 -16.98
N THR A 105 -17.94 -2.07 -15.75
CA THR A 105 -16.93 -3.03 -15.30
C THR A 105 -17.16 -3.31 -13.83
N GLU A 106 -16.33 -4.17 -13.25
CA GLU A 106 -16.34 -4.46 -11.83
C GLU A 106 -14.92 -4.37 -11.28
N VAL A 107 -14.79 -3.77 -10.10
CA VAL A 107 -13.54 -3.74 -9.35
C VAL A 107 -13.69 -4.59 -8.08
N ALA A 108 -12.77 -5.54 -7.90
CA ALA A 108 -12.66 -6.34 -6.69
C ALA A 108 -11.66 -5.69 -5.74
N VAL A 109 -12.17 -4.95 -4.76
CA VAL A 109 -11.39 -4.19 -3.79
C VAL A 109 -10.92 -5.12 -2.68
N SER A 110 -9.61 -5.28 -2.56
CA SER A 110 -8.97 -5.96 -1.44
C SER A 110 -8.51 -4.94 -0.40
N GLY A 111 -8.55 -5.33 0.86
CA GLY A 111 -8.11 -4.44 1.94
C GLY A 111 -6.61 -4.17 1.92
N GLY A 112 -6.24 -2.91 2.11
CA GLY A 112 -4.86 -2.43 2.01
C GLY A 112 -4.36 -2.21 0.59
N GLU A 113 -5.16 -2.56 -0.43
CA GLU A 113 -4.83 -2.42 -1.84
C GLU A 113 -5.51 -1.18 -2.45
N ALA A 114 -4.92 -0.66 -3.53
CA ALA A 114 -5.44 0.49 -4.25
C ALA A 114 -5.64 0.18 -5.74
N TYR A 115 -6.68 0.76 -6.33
CA TYR A 115 -7.07 0.53 -7.71
C TYR A 115 -7.45 1.84 -8.42
N THR A 116 -7.10 1.94 -9.70
CA THR A 116 -7.60 2.99 -10.60
C THR A 116 -8.53 2.35 -11.63
N VAL A 117 -9.78 2.82 -11.72
CA VAL A 117 -10.67 2.46 -12.83
C VAL A 117 -10.61 3.56 -13.88
N ALA A 118 -10.00 3.24 -15.02
CA ALA A 118 -9.71 4.20 -16.08
C ALA A 118 -10.60 3.98 -17.30
N GLY A 119 -11.28 5.04 -17.76
CA GLY A 119 -11.84 5.11 -19.11
C GLY A 119 -10.72 5.40 -20.10
N VAL A 120 -10.45 4.50 -21.04
CA VAL A 120 -9.31 4.58 -21.96
C VAL A 120 -9.72 4.26 -23.39
N GLY A 121 -8.87 4.63 -24.35
CA GLY A 121 -9.13 4.40 -25.77
C GLY A 121 -9.70 5.63 -26.45
N ARG A 122 -10.05 5.51 -27.72
CA ARG A 122 -10.81 6.54 -28.44
C ARG A 122 -12.30 6.34 -28.17
N TYR A 123 -13.13 7.35 -28.38
CA TYR A 123 -14.58 7.23 -28.21
C TYR A 123 -15.17 6.05 -29.00
N ALA A 124 -14.69 5.82 -30.22
CA ALA A 124 -15.12 4.70 -31.07
C ALA A 124 -14.73 3.31 -30.53
N ASP A 125 -13.69 3.23 -29.70
CA ASP A 125 -13.13 2.00 -29.13
C ASP A 125 -12.98 2.14 -27.60
N LEU A 126 -13.95 2.82 -26.96
CA LEU A 126 -13.87 3.18 -25.55
C LEU A 126 -13.96 1.93 -24.67
N GLY A 127 -13.15 1.88 -23.62
CA GLY A 127 -13.17 0.78 -22.65
C GLY A 127 -12.83 1.23 -21.23
N LEU A 128 -13.25 0.41 -20.26
CA LEU A 128 -12.86 0.55 -18.86
C LEU A 128 -11.74 -0.44 -18.52
N ARG A 129 -10.68 0.04 -17.86
CA ARG A 129 -9.60 -0.80 -17.33
C ARG A 129 -9.47 -0.61 -15.83
N VAL A 130 -9.34 -1.71 -15.11
CA VAL A 130 -9.01 -1.69 -13.69
C VAL A 130 -7.51 -1.92 -13.56
N LEU A 131 -6.82 -0.92 -13.02
CA LEU A 131 -5.38 -0.96 -12.75
C LEU A 131 -5.18 -1.21 -11.26
N HIS A 132 -4.24 -2.09 -10.92
CA HIS A 132 -3.75 -2.23 -9.55
C HIS A 132 -2.64 -1.21 -9.32
N ASP A 133 -2.75 -0.44 -8.25
CA ASP A 133 -1.82 0.63 -7.91
C ASP A 133 -0.90 0.17 -6.77
N ASP A 134 0.37 -0.11 -7.08
CA ASP A 134 1.37 -0.47 -6.09
C ASP A 134 1.84 0.77 -5.29
N LEU A 135 1.05 1.12 -4.29
CA LEU A 135 1.31 2.23 -3.37
C LEU A 135 2.24 1.85 -2.22
N SER A 136 2.89 0.68 -2.27
CA SER A 136 3.88 0.32 -1.27
C SER A 136 5.04 1.32 -1.26
N THR A 137 5.55 1.61 -0.06
CA THR A 137 6.62 2.59 0.11
C THR A 137 7.88 2.18 -0.68
N PRO A 138 8.44 3.08 -1.50
CA PRO A 138 9.71 2.83 -2.17
C PRO A 138 10.83 2.58 -1.14
N ARG A 139 11.74 1.65 -1.43
CA ARG A 139 12.88 1.35 -0.54
C ARG A 139 13.99 2.38 -0.69
N ASP A 140 14.89 2.40 0.29
CA ASP A 140 16.17 3.13 0.23
C ASP A 140 16.05 4.64 -0.07
N GLY A 141 14.92 5.26 0.28
CA GLY A 141 14.67 6.68 0.05
C GLY A 141 14.40 7.06 -1.41
N GLN A 142 14.21 6.08 -2.29
CA GLN A 142 13.89 6.29 -3.70
C GLN A 142 12.45 6.81 -3.89
N ALA A 143 12.11 7.25 -5.11
CA ALA A 143 10.73 7.47 -5.53
C ALA A 143 10.27 6.30 -6.41
N LYS A 144 8.96 6.08 -6.52
CA LYS A 144 8.36 5.12 -7.45
C LYS A 144 7.50 5.85 -8.46
N VAL A 145 7.61 5.53 -9.75
CA VAL A 145 6.85 6.19 -10.82
C VAL A 145 6.38 5.21 -11.88
N ARG A 146 5.15 5.38 -12.38
CA ARG A 146 4.69 4.77 -13.63
C ARG A 146 4.30 5.83 -14.64
N VAL A 147 4.34 5.48 -15.92
CA VAL A 147 3.81 6.31 -17.01
C VAL A 147 2.43 5.79 -17.41
N VAL A 148 1.48 6.70 -17.55
CA VAL A 148 0.13 6.44 -18.04
C VAL A 148 -0.01 7.14 -19.39
N GLN A 149 -0.01 6.38 -20.49
CA GLN A 149 -0.07 6.95 -21.83
C GLN A 149 -1.51 7.02 -22.34
N ALA A 150 -2.08 8.23 -22.28
CA ALA A 150 -3.46 8.54 -22.64
C ALA A 150 -3.56 9.52 -23.83
N SER A 151 -2.45 9.80 -24.51
CA SER A 151 -2.41 10.66 -25.70
C SER A 151 -2.56 9.85 -26.99
N VAL A 152 -3.49 10.25 -27.85
CA VAL A 152 -3.60 9.72 -29.22
C VAL A 152 -2.65 10.43 -30.20
N ARG A 153 -2.07 11.56 -29.81
CA ARG A 153 -1.08 12.30 -30.61
C ARG A 153 0.29 11.63 -30.63
N ALA A 154 0.58 10.80 -29.63
CA ALA A 154 1.74 9.90 -29.61
C ALA A 154 1.27 8.46 -29.36
N PRO A 155 0.72 7.77 -30.38
CA PRO A 155 0.18 6.41 -30.24
C PRO A 155 1.18 5.39 -29.68
N VAL A 156 2.47 5.64 -29.95
CA VAL A 156 3.60 4.96 -29.33
C VAL A 156 4.51 6.05 -28.74
N LEU A 157 4.85 5.91 -27.47
CA LEU A 157 5.57 6.91 -26.69
C LEU A 157 6.86 6.34 -26.11
N ASP A 158 7.94 7.09 -26.32
CA ASP A 158 9.20 6.91 -25.63
C ASP A 158 9.39 8.04 -24.61
N VAL A 159 9.84 7.67 -23.41
CA VAL A 159 10.15 8.61 -22.31
C VAL A 159 11.61 8.41 -21.95
N ALA A 160 12.40 9.48 -22.02
CA ALA A 160 13.80 9.47 -21.63
C ALA A 160 14.10 10.65 -20.69
N ALA A 161 15.12 10.50 -19.84
CA ALA A 161 15.75 11.68 -19.24
C ALA A 161 16.45 12.48 -20.35
N ALA A 162 16.30 13.80 -20.36
CA ALA A 162 16.72 14.64 -21.49
C ALA A 162 18.22 14.49 -21.83
N ASP A 163 19.06 14.25 -20.82
CA ASP A 163 20.51 14.02 -20.96
C ASP A 163 20.93 12.66 -20.36
N GLY A 164 20.01 11.68 -20.36
CA GLY A 164 20.19 10.44 -19.60
C GLY A 164 19.57 9.21 -20.25
N PRO A 165 19.31 8.15 -19.47
CA PRO A 165 18.81 6.89 -20.00
C PRO A 165 17.35 6.99 -20.47
N THR A 166 16.96 6.08 -21.35
CA THR A 166 15.55 5.78 -21.64
C THR A 166 14.89 5.24 -20.36
N ILE A 167 13.72 5.79 -20.03
CA ILE A 167 12.92 5.42 -18.86
C ILE A 167 11.83 4.42 -19.28
N ALA A 168 11.18 4.67 -20.41
CA ALA A 168 10.21 3.77 -21.01
C ALA A 168 10.32 3.87 -22.54
N ASP A 169 10.17 2.74 -23.21
CA ASP A 169 10.31 2.59 -24.67
C ASP A 169 9.05 1.94 -25.21
N GLY A 170 8.48 2.49 -26.28
CA GLY A 170 7.36 1.89 -26.98
C GLY A 170 6.05 1.82 -26.20
N VAL A 171 5.80 2.73 -25.25
CA VAL A 171 4.56 2.74 -24.45
C VAL A 171 3.37 3.02 -25.36
N GLN A 172 2.46 2.05 -25.48
CA GLN A 172 1.32 2.14 -26.39
C GLN A 172 0.22 3.05 -25.80
N PHE A 173 -0.54 3.71 -26.68
CA PHE A 173 -1.76 4.42 -26.29
C PHE A 173 -2.72 3.52 -25.51
N ALA A 174 -3.38 4.11 -24.50
CA ALA A 174 -4.31 3.43 -23.60
C ALA A 174 -3.64 2.32 -22.76
N THR A 175 -2.34 2.44 -22.47
CA THR A 175 -1.60 1.52 -21.60
C THR A 175 -0.82 2.27 -20.51
N THR A 176 -0.35 1.52 -19.52
CA THR A 176 0.53 2.01 -18.47
C THR A 176 1.78 1.16 -18.41
N THR A 177 2.90 1.75 -18.01
CA THR A 177 4.09 0.97 -17.64
C THR A 177 3.89 0.33 -16.27
N ASP A 178 4.74 -0.64 -15.96
CA ASP A 178 5.00 -0.99 -14.57
C ASP A 178 5.59 0.21 -13.81
N TYR A 179 5.48 0.17 -12.49
CA TYR A 179 6.15 1.13 -11.62
C TYR A 179 7.66 0.86 -11.59
N GLN A 180 8.45 1.91 -11.69
CA GLN A 180 9.92 1.87 -11.57
C GLN A 180 10.41 2.68 -10.37
N LEU A 181 11.47 2.18 -9.74
CA LEU A 181 12.19 2.91 -8.69
C LEU A 181 13.21 3.86 -9.34
N VAL A 182 13.24 5.11 -8.88
CA VAL A 182 14.10 6.15 -9.40
C VAL A 182 14.66 7.03 -8.28
N GLU A 183 15.80 7.66 -8.53
CA GLU A 183 16.37 8.62 -7.59
C GLU A 183 15.47 9.85 -7.43
N PRO A 184 15.27 10.34 -6.19
CA PRO A 184 14.51 11.56 -5.96
C PRO A 184 15.26 12.77 -6.52
N GLY A 185 14.52 13.79 -6.95
CA GLY A 185 15.12 14.99 -7.52
C GLY A 185 14.28 15.63 -8.62
N ARG A 186 14.90 16.58 -9.32
CA ARG A 186 14.33 17.20 -10.52
C ARG A 186 14.77 16.41 -11.75
N TRP A 187 13.80 16.02 -12.55
CA TRP A 187 14.03 15.29 -13.80
C TRP A 187 13.50 16.13 -14.95
N ARG A 188 14.35 16.39 -15.95
CA ARG A 188 13.92 16.89 -17.25
C ARG A 188 13.66 15.68 -18.13
N LEU A 189 12.40 15.47 -18.50
CA LEU A 189 11.98 14.35 -19.34
C LEU A 189 11.80 14.84 -20.77
N ARG A 190 12.18 13.97 -21.71
CA ARG A 190 11.92 14.10 -23.15
C ARG A 190 10.92 13.02 -23.55
N LEU A 191 9.75 13.44 -24.02
CA LEU A 191 8.68 12.60 -24.51
C LEU A 191 8.67 12.64 -26.03
N SER A 192 8.86 11.48 -26.67
CA SER A 192 8.92 11.37 -28.14
C SER A 192 7.80 10.46 -28.63
N GLY A 193 6.98 10.94 -29.55
CA GLY A 193 6.01 10.12 -30.28
C GLY A 193 6.52 9.75 -31.67
N SER A 194 5.88 8.77 -32.31
CA SER A 194 6.19 8.39 -33.69
C SER A 194 5.82 9.52 -34.68
N GLY A 195 6.81 10.35 -35.05
CA GLY A 195 6.70 11.30 -36.16
C GLY A 195 6.46 12.79 -35.80
N GLY A 196 6.55 13.17 -34.53
CA GLY A 196 6.40 14.55 -34.07
C GLY A 196 7.63 15.10 -33.32
N PRO A 197 7.71 16.42 -33.08
CA PRO A 197 8.74 16.99 -32.22
C PRO A 197 8.59 16.46 -30.78
N ALA A 198 9.72 16.33 -30.08
CA ALA A 198 9.70 15.89 -28.70
C ALA A 198 9.16 16.98 -27.76
N THR A 199 8.28 16.59 -26.85
CA THR A 199 7.85 17.45 -25.73
C THR A 199 8.84 17.31 -24.58
N HIS A 200 9.22 18.43 -23.97
CA HIS A 200 10.05 18.43 -22.77
C HIS A 200 9.21 18.85 -21.57
N THR A 201 9.37 18.15 -20.45
CA THR A 201 8.69 18.48 -19.20
C THR A 201 9.66 18.34 -18.03
N GLU A 202 9.44 19.11 -16.98
CA GLU A 202 10.19 19.00 -15.74
C GLU A 202 9.29 18.45 -14.64
N VAL A 203 9.77 17.40 -13.97
CA VAL A 203 9.05 16.79 -12.85
C VAL A 203 9.94 16.78 -11.61
N ARG A 204 9.31 16.87 -10.43
CA ARG A 204 10.01 16.80 -9.15
C ARG A 204 9.49 15.60 -8.36
N LEU A 205 10.40 14.67 -8.10
CA LEU A 205 10.12 13.45 -7.34
C LEU A 205 10.72 13.58 -5.95
N THR A 206 9.94 13.21 -4.94
CA THR A 206 10.36 13.19 -3.53
C THR A 206 10.61 11.75 -3.11
N GLY A 207 11.65 11.53 -2.31
CA GLY A 207 11.96 10.20 -1.79
C GLY A 207 10.84 9.67 -0.89
N GLY A 208 10.54 8.38 -0.98
CA GLY A 208 9.46 7.72 -0.25
C GLY A 208 8.05 7.94 -0.83
N ALA A 209 7.92 8.61 -1.97
CA ALA A 209 6.64 8.86 -2.64
C ALA A 209 6.44 8.01 -3.90
N VAL A 210 5.18 7.73 -4.21
CA VAL A 210 4.72 6.99 -5.40
C VAL A 210 3.99 7.95 -6.33
N TYR A 211 4.24 7.85 -7.63
CA TYR A 211 3.72 8.78 -8.64
C TYR A 211 3.16 8.08 -9.88
N SER A 212 2.14 8.70 -10.47
CA SER A 212 1.68 8.43 -11.83
C SER A 212 1.95 9.66 -12.69
N LEU A 213 2.75 9.50 -13.75
CA LEU A 213 2.94 10.53 -14.77
C LEU A 213 1.95 10.27 -15.91
N LEU A 214 0.90 11.10 -15.99
CA LEU A 214 -0.05 11.05 -17.10
C LEU A 214 0.54 11.81 -18.29
N VAL A 215 0.43 11.22 -19.47
CA VAL A 215 0.77 11.85 -20.75
C VAL A 215 -0.52 12.01 -21.53
N LEU A 216 -0.86 13.26 -21.81
CA LEU A 216 -2.16 13.68 -22.35
C LEU A 216 -1.99 14.48 -23.64
N ASP A 217 -3.06 14.57 -24.42
CA ASP A 217 -3.16 15.53 -25.52
C ASP A 217 -3.27 16.96 -24.96
N ALA A 218 -2.43 17.87 -25.45
CA ALA A 218 -2.55 19.29 -25.13
C ALA A 218 -3.64 19.94 -26.01
N GLU A 219 -4.39 20.89 -25.43
CA GLU A 219 -5.44 21.66 -26.15
C GLU A 219 -4.89 22.37 -27.39
N GLN A 220 -3.68 22.91 -27.29
CA GLN A 220 -3.01 23.69 -28.35
C GLN A 220 -2.23 22.79 -29.34
N GLY A 221 -2.35 21.47 -29.21
CA GLY A 221 -1.58 20.49 -29.98
C GLY A 221 -0.29 20.04 -29.28
N GLY A 222 0.17 18.85 -29.62
CA GLY A 222 1.30 18.18 -28.95
C GLY A 222 0.88 17.48 -27.66
N LEU A 223 1.88 17.18 -26.82
CA LEU A 223 1.69 16.47 -25.55
C LEU A 223 1.74 17.45 -24.37
N THR A 224 0.94 17.18 -23.34
CA THR A 224 1.11 17.74 -21.99
C THR A 224 1.28 16.60 -20.98
N THR A 225 1.82 16.90 -19.80
CA THR A 225 2.03 15.91 -18.75
C THR A 225 1.51 16.39 -17.41
N GLU A 226 0.90 15.48 -16.66
CA GLU A 226 0.46 15.73 -15.29
C GLU A 226 1.12 14.71 -14.35
N LEU A 227 1.94 15.19 -13.43
CA LEU A 227 2.52 14.35 -12.39
C LEU A 227 1.58 14.31 -11.18
N ARG A 228 0.99 13.14 -10.93
CA ARG A 228 0.19 12.88 -9.72
C ARG A 228 1.04 12.16 -8.68
N ARG A 229 0.97 12.65 -7.43
CA ARG A 229 1.48 11.94 -6.26
C ARG A 229 0.38 11.03 -5.75
N ASP A 230 0.60 9.72 -5.83
CA ASP A 230 -0.38 8.71 -5.47
C ASP A 230 -0.30 8.34 -3.99
N ALA A 231 0.91 8.31 -3.41
CA ALA A 231 1.13 8.00 -2.00
C ALA A 231 2.45 8.61 -1.49
N GLU A 232 2.56 8.78 -0.17
CA GLU A 232 3.77 9.23 0.53
C GLU A 232 3.74 8.75 1.98
N GLY A 233 4.90 8.43 2.56
CA GLY A 233 5.02 8.35 4.03
C GLY A 233 4.89 6.97 4.69
N GLY A 234 5.39 5.89 4.09
CA GLY A 234 5.62 4.64 4.84
C GLY A 234 4.39 3.73 5.03
N THR A 235 3.18 4.22 4.75
CA THR A 235 1.92 3.48 4.82
C THR A 235 1.25 3.42 3.44
N VAL A 236 0.54 2.35 3.11
CA VAL A 236 -0.20 2.17 1.83
C VAL A 236 -1.45 3.05 1.74
N VAL A 237 -1.49 4.14 2.51
CA VAL A 237 -2.58 5.12 2.47
C VAL A 237 -2.28 6.07 1.32
N PRO A 238 -3.17 6.18 0.32
CA PRO A 238 -2.96 7.11 -0.77
C PRO A 238 -2.95 8.57 -0.30
N ALA A 239 -2.20 9.41 -0.99
CA ALA A 239 -2.22 10.85 -0.77
C ALA A 239 -3.64 11.40 -1.08
N GLY A 240 -4.19 12.19 -0.17
CA GLY A 240 -5.55 12.73 -0.30
C GLY A 240 -6.67 11.81 0.19
N GLY A 241 -6.36 10.61 0.72
CA GLY A 241 -7.35 9.81 1.44
C GLY A 241 -7.86 10.55 2.68
N VAL A 242 -9.19 10.66 2.83
CA VAL A 242 -9.77 11.25 4.04
C VAL A 242 -9.53 10.34 5.25
N ASP A 243 -8.89 10.87 6.28
CA ASP A 243 -8.71 10.20 7.58
C ASP A 243 -10.07 10.08 8.28
N THR A 244 -10.86 9.09 7.87
CA THR A 244 -12.09 8.73 8.60
C THR A 244 -11.69 7.95 9.83
N GLY A 245 -11.20 8.69 10.84
CA GLY A 245 -10.74 8.14 12.11
C GLY A 245 -11.69 7.09 12.66
N ALA A 246 -11.21 5.84 12.72
CA ALA A 246 -11.95 4.73 13.29
C ALA A 246 -12.04 4.91 14.81
N GLY A 247 -13.05 5.67 15.26
CA GLY A 247 -13.48 5.71 16.64
C GLY A 247 -13.99 4.33 17.05
N GLY A 248 -13.16 3.56 17.74
CA GLY A 248 -13.51 2.26 18.27
C GLY A 248 -14.67 2.35 19.25
N VAL A 249 -15.80 1.70 18.93
CA VAL A 249 -16.80 1.29 19.91
C VAL A 249 -16.91 -0.23 19.89
N ALA A 250 -15.88 -0.88 20.45
CA ALA A 250 -16.07 -2.23 21.00
C ALA A 250 -16.80 -2.07 22.34
N THR A 251 -18.12 -2.24 22.32
CA THR A 251 -18.92 -2.42 23.52
C THR A 251 -18.55 -3.77 24.16
N GLY A 252 -18.00 -3.71 25.37
CA GLY A 252 -18.08 -4.80 26.33
C GLY A 252 -16.86 -5.72 26.45
N ALA A 253 -15.74 -5.20 26.97
CA ALA A 253 -14.83 -6.01 27.76
C ALA A 253 -14.35 -5.18 28.95
N ARG A 254 -14.78 -5.57 30.16
CA ARG A 254 -14.34 -4.96 31.42
C ARG A 254 -12.81 -5.13 31.52
N PRO A 255 -12.03 -4.09 31.87
CA PRO A 255 -10.62 -4.28 32.15
C PRO A 255 -10.49 -4.97 33.52
N THR A 256 -10.32 -6.30 33.51
CA THR A 256 -9.70 -6.99 34.63
C THR A 256 -8.22 -6.59 34.65
N TYR A 257 -7.88 -5.61 35.48
CA TYR A 257 -6.49 -5.38 35.87
C TYR A 257 -5.92 -6.72 36.36
N PRO A 258 -4.78 -7.20 35.84
CA PRO A 258 -4.04 -8.21 36.56
C PRO A 258 -3.57 -7.53 37.85
N LEU A 259 -4.19 -7.91 38.96
CA LEU A 259 -3.56 -7.80 40.26
C LEU A 259 -2.19 -8.45 40.12
N LEU A 260 -1.14 -7.63 40.07
CA LEU A 260 0.21 -8.05 40.40
C LEU A 260 0.12 -8.55 41.84
N ALA A 261 -0.19 -9.83 41.98
CA ALA A 261 -0.08 -10.54 43.24
C ALA A 261 1.41 -10.56 43.58
N GLY A 262 1.80 -9.62 44.45
CA GLY A 262 3.03 -9.69 45.21
C GLY A 262 3.08 -11.06 45.89
N GLY A 263 4.01 -11.88 45.46
CA GLY A 263 4.05 -13.29 45.85
C GLY A 263 5.43 -13.91 45.69
N SER A 264 6.50 -13.14 45.93
CA SER A 264 7.87 -13.69 45.92
C SER A 264 8.85 -12.80 46.68
N ALA A 265 8.55 -12.51 47.95
CA ALA A 265 9.52 -11.92 48.87
C ALA A 265 9.50 -12.51 50.30
N VAL A 266 8.65 -13.50 50.60
CA VAL A 266 8.56 -14.09 51.95
C VAL A 266 9.12 -15.52 52.04
N LEU A 267 9.41 -16.20 50.92
CA LEU A 267 9.96 -17.56 50.96
C LEU A 267 11.49 -17.68 50.87
N ALA A 268 12.23 -16.57 50.96
CA ALA A 268 13.71 -16.58 51.06
C ALA A 268 14.23 -16.34 52.50
N LEU A 269 13.37 -15.89 53.43
CA LEU A 269 13.75 -15.65 54.83
C LEU A 269 13.48 -16.82 55.78
N ALA A 270 12.65 -17.80 55.38
CA ALA A 270 12.34 -18.97 56.22
C ALA A 270 13.32 -20.16 56.04
N VAL A 271 14.02 -20.27 54.90
CA VAL A 271 14.98 -21.38 54.65
C VAL A 271 16.38 -21.06 55.19
N GLY A 272 16.76 -19.78 55.29
CA GLY A 272 18.05 -19.35 55.85
C GLY A 272 18.18 -19.53 57.37
N LEU A 273 17.08 -19.42 58.13
CA LEU A 273 17.10 -19.46 59.60
C LEU A 273 17.08 -20.87 60.20
N VAL A 274 16.70 -21.89 59.42
CA VAL A 274 16.69 -23.30 59.86
C VAL A 274 18.06 -23.97 59.64
N LEU A 275 18.85 -23.51 58.67
CA LEU A 275 20.20 -24.05 58.42
C LEU A 275 21.29 -23.44 59.33
N LEU A 276 21.05 -22.28 59.94
CA LEU A 276 21.96 -21.66 60.93
C LEU A 276 21.74 -22.16 62.37
N ARG A 277 20.61 -22.81 62.69
CA ARG A 277 20.37 -23.41 64.01
C ARG A 277 20.90 -24.84 64.18
N ARG A 278 21.28 -25.54 63.09
CA ARG A 278 21.85 -26.90 63.16
C ARG A 278 23.38 -26.98 63.16
N ARG A 279 24.10 -25.86 63.14
CA ARG A 279 25.58 -25.81 63.18
C ARG A 279 26.19 -25.38 64.54
N ARG A 280 25.44 -25.43 65.64
CA ARG A 280 25.96 -25.06 66.99
C ARG A 280 25.84 -26.11 68.10
N THR A 281 25.63 -27.38 67.78
CA THR A 281 25.70 -28.46 68.78
C THR A 281 26.53 -29.64 68.27
N THR A 282 27.84 -29.47 68.32
CA THR A 282 28.85 -30.55 68.41
C THR A 282 29.98 -30.07 69.31
N TRP A 283 29.89 -30.45 70.59
CA TRP A 283 31.00 -30.93 71.41
C TRP A 283 30.48 -32.19 72.11
#